data_AF-A0A368F4K8-F1
#
_entry.id   AF-A0A368F4K8-F1
#
_cell.length_a   1.000
_cell.length_b   1.000
_cell.length_c   1.000
_cell.angle_alpha   90.00
_cell.angle_beta   90.00
_cell.angle_gamma   90.00
#
_symmetry.space_group_name_H-M   'P 1'
#
loop_
_entity.id
_entity.type
_entity.pdbx_description
1 polymer ?
#
loop_
_entity_poly.entity_id
_entity_poly.type
_entity_poly.pdbx_seq_one_letter_code
_entity_poly.pdbx_strand_id
1 'polypeptide(L)'
;MSLAGMAATTLAEFEQQYSMQTAEVTATIARLPSLPASDRPASVQSVQRVLTDVADLLEQMELAVRDLAAGSAERNKYELRVRSYRNDKRLLDGELEKAIKRLRESADREELLAYDEAVEMDQQIGAEVLGNLSSQRETISRARERMREADVELGRSNRLLNTMIRR
;
A
#
# COMPACT_ATOMS: atom_id res chain seq x y z
N MET A 1 -43.24 27.74 -23.49
CA MET A 1 -42.73 26.58 -22.73
C MET A 1 -43.25 26.70 -21.31
N SER A 2 -43.88 25.66 -20.76
CA SER A 2 -44.37 25.69 -19.37
C SER A 2 -43.23 25.44 -18.39
N LEU A 3 -43.35 25.95 -17.16
CA LEU A 3 -42.38 25.73 -16.07
C LEU A 3 -42.14 24.23 -15.80
N ALA A 4 -43.16 23.39 -15.98
CA ALA A 4 -43.05 21.93 -15.86
C ALA A 4 -42.13 21.31 -16.93
N GLY A 5 -42.15 21.83 -18.16
CA GLY A 5 -41.27 21.35 -19.23
C GLY A 5 -39.79 21.64 -18.99
N MET A 6 -39.48 22.76 -18.33
CA MET A 6 -38.08 23.09 -17.97
C MET A 6 -37.58 22.21 -16.82
N ALA A 7 -38.41 21.95 -15.80
CA ALA A 7 -38.05 21.06 -14.69
C ALA A 7 -37.81 19.60 -15.14
N ALA A 8 -38.53 19.13 -16.16
CA ALA A 8 -38.32 17.79 -16.70
C ALA A 8 -36.98 17.67 -17.48
N THR A 9 -36.57 18.72 -18.20
CA THR A 9 -35.28 18.76 -18.90
C THR A 9 -34.12 18.79 -17.91
N THR A 10 -34.21 19.58 -16.84
CA THR A 10 -33.16 19.64 -15.81
C THR A 10 -33.01 18.33 -15.05
N LEU A 11 -34.10 17.62 -14.76
CA LEU A 11 -34.03 16.29 -14.13
C LEU A 11 -33.34 15.25 -15.00
N ALA A 12 -33.56 15.26 -16.31
CA ALA A 12 -32.87 14.36 -17.23
C ALA A 12 -31.36 14.63 -17.30
N GLU A 13 -30.95 15.91 -17.25
CA GLU A 13 -29.55 16.30 -17.18
C GLU A 13 -28.90 15.83 -15.87
N PHE A 14 -29.59 15.94 -14.75
CA PHE A 14 -29.11 15.42 -13.47
C PHE A 14 -28.95 13.90 -13.49
N GLU A 15 -29.87 13.15 -14.10
CA GLU A 15 -29.72 11.70 -14.26
C GLU A 15 -28.47 11.32 -15.08
N GLN A 16 -28.18 12.08 -16.15
CA GLN A 16 -26.99 11.87 -16.96
C GLN A 16 -25.71 12.15 -16.14
N GLN A 17 -25.67 13.26 -15.39
CA GLN A 17 -24.55 13.59 -14.53
C GLN A 17 -24.32 12.53 -13.46
N TYR A 18 -25.39 12.09 -12.80
CA TYR A 18 -25.34 11.02 -11.80
C TYR A 18 -24.75 9.73 -12.38
N SER A 19 -25.22 9.33 -13.57
CA SER A 19 -24.73 8.12 -14.24
C SER A 19 -23.24 8.21 -14.59
N MET A 20 -22.77 9.38 -15.03
CA MET A 20 -21.37 9.59 -15.40
C MET A 20 -20.47 9.56 -14.16
N GLN A 21 -20.85 10.29 -13.11
CA GLN A 21 -20.07 10.38 -11.86
C GLN A 21 -20.01 9.03 -11.13
N THR A 22 -21.12 8.29 -11.05
CA THR A 22 -21.12 6.96 -10.40
C THR A 22 -20.36 5.90 -11.19
N ALA A 23 -20.34 5.99 -12.53
CA ALA A 23 -19.48 5.14 -13.35
C ALA A 23 -18.00 5.44 -13.11
N GLU A 24 -17.62 6.71 -13.02
CA GLU A 24 -16.27 7.13 -12.69
C GLU A 24 -15.84 6.65 -11.29
N VAL A 25 -16.71 6.81 -10.28
CA VAL A 25 -16.48 6.31 -8.92
C VAL A 25 -16.25 4.81 -8.94
N THR A 26 -17.15 4.04 -9.56
CA THR A 26 -17.05 2.58 -9.64
C THR A 26 -15.73 2.14 -10.31
N ALA A 27 -15.39 2.76 -11.45
CA ALA A 27 -14.18 2.44 -12.18
C ALA A 27 -12.91 2.78 -11.40
N THR A 28 -12.92 3.89 -10.68
CA THR A 28 -11.79 4.33 -9.86
C THR A 28 -11.60 3.42 -8.66
N ILE A 29 -12.67 3.07 -7.94
CA ILE A 29 -12.64 2.10 -6.82
C ILE A 29 -12.06 0.76 -7.30
N ALA A 30 -12.50 0.26 -8.44
CA ALA A 30 -12.01 -1.01 -9.00
C ALA A 30 -10.50 -0.96 -9.35
N ARG A 31 -9.98 0.21 -9.72
CA ARG A 31 -8.57 0.42 -10.06
C ARG A 31 -7.68 0.67 -8.84
N LEU A 32 -8.23 1.12 -7.72
CA LEU A 32 -7.45 1.46 -6.51
C LEU A 32 -6.38 0.42 -6.12
N PRO A 33 -6.65 -0.90 -6.13
CA PRO A 33 -5.65 -1.90 -5.72
C PRO A 33 -4.45 -2.02 -6.66
N SER A 34 -4.62 -1.68 -7.95
CA SER A 34 -3.54 -1.77 -8.94
C SER A 34 -2.71 -0.49 -9.06
N LEU A 35 -3.11 0.59 -8.40
CA LEU A 35 -2.33 1.82 -8.38
C LEU A 35 -1.07 1.68 -7.50
N PRO A 36 0.02 2.41 -7.83
CA PRO A 36 1.16 2.57 -6.94
C PRO A 36 0.74 3.11 -5.58
N ALA A 37 1.42 2.69 -4.51
CA ALA A 37 1.08 3.09 -3.14
C ALA A 37 1.08 4.62 -2.94
N SER A 38 1.94 5.35 -3.67
CA SER A 38 1.99 6.81 -3.68
C SER A 38 0.72 7.48 -4.21
N ASP A 39 0.04 6.85 -5.15
CA ASP A 39 -1.04 7.46 -5.93
C ASP A 39 -2.43 7.12 -5.35
N ARG A 40 -2.50 6.04 -4.55
CA ARG A 40 -3.73 5.59 -3.89
C ARG A 40 -4.40 6.67 -3.05
N PRO A 41 -3.70 7.46 -2.19
CA PRO A 41 -4.35 8.49 -1.36
C PRO A 41 -5.02 9.58 -2.20
N ALA A 42 -4.35 10.05 -3.26
CA ALA A 42 -4.91 11.06 -4.16
C ALA A 42 -6.15 10.52 -4.90
N SER A 43 -6.09 9.27 -5.36
CA SER A 43 -7.23 8.61 -6.01
C SER A 43 -8.42 8.42 -5.05
N VAL A 44 -8.17 8.05 -3.79
CA VAL A 44 -9.22 7.95 -2.76
C VAL A 44 -9.87 9.30 -2.50
N GLN A 45 -9.07 10.38 -2.35
CA GLN A 45 -9.60 11.73 -2.16
C GLN A 45 -10.44 12.18 -3.36
N SER A 46 -10.03 11.85 -4.58
CA SER A 46 -10.81 12.14 -5.79
C SER A 46 -12.17 11.46 -5.75
N VAL A 47 -12.23 10.16 -5.40
CA VAL A 47 -13.50 9.44 -5.27
C VAL A 47 -14.38 10.03 -4.18
N GLN A 48 -13.81 10.37 -3.02
CA GLN A 48 -14.55 11.00 -1.92
C GLN A 48 -15.18 12.33 -2.36
N ARG A 49 -14.44 13.15 -3.11
CA ARG A 49 -14.95 14.40 -3.65
C ARG A 49 -16.11 14.16 -4.61
N VAL A 50 -15.97 13.23 -5.56
CA VAL A 50 -17.05 12.90 -6.49
C VAL A 50 -18.28 12.37 -5.75
N LEU A 51 -18.11 11.58 -4.68
CA LEU A 51 -19.24 11.11 -3.85
C LEU A 51 -19.92 12.23 -3.07
N THR A 52 -19.19 13.28 -2.69
CA THR A 52 -19.77 14.52 -2.16
C THR A 52 -20.57 15.25 -3.24
N ASP A 53 -19.98 15.43 -4.44
CA ASP A 53 -20.66 16.08 -5.56
C ASP A 53 -21.94 15.33 -5.97
N VAL A 54 -21.93 13.99 -5.93
CA VAL A 54 -23.12 13.14 -6.15
C VAL A 54 -24.17 13.36 -5.07
N ALA A 55 -23.78 13.57 -3.80
CA ALA A 55 -24.74 13.86 -2.74
C ALA A 55 -25.44 15.20 -2.99
N ASP A 56 -24.67 16.23 -3.35
CA ASP A 56 -25.20 17.56 -3.69
C ASP A 56 -26.13 17.50 -4.90
N LEU A 57 -25.76 16.73 -5.94
CA LEU A 57 -26.60 16.49 -7.11
C LEU A 57 -27.93 15.83 -6.73
N LEU A 58 -27.90 14.82 -5.85
CA LEU A 58 -29.11 14.15 -5.39
C LEU A 58 -30.01 15.09 -4.58
N GLU A 59 -29.45 16.00 -3.79
CA GLU A 59 -30.22 17.05 -3.12
C GLU A 59 -30.90 18.00 -4.11
N GLN A 60 -30.18 18.43 -5.15
CA GLN A 60 -30.75 19.26 -6.23
C GLN A 60 -31.87 18.54 -6.97
N MET A 61 -31.68 17.25 -7.28
CA MET A 61 -32.74 16.43 -7.88
C MET A 61 -33.98 16.41 -7.01
N GLU A 62 -33.85 16.23 -5.69
CA GLU A 62 -35.02 16.24 -4.80
C GLU A 62 -35.77 17.56 -4.78
N LEU A 63 -35.06 18.68 -4.81
CA LEU A 63 -35.68 20.00 -4.90
C LEU A 63 -36.45 20.14 -6.22
N ALA A 64 -35.83 19.78 -7.34
CA ALA A 64 -36.48 19.83 -8.65
C ALA A 64 -37.70 18.88 -8.75
N VAL A 65 -37.64 17.70 -8.12
CA VAL A 65 -38.78 16.78 -8.03
C VAL A 65 -39.92 17.36 -7.19
N ARG A 66 -39.61 18.12 -6.14
CA ARG A 66 -40.63 18.79 -5.30
C ARG A 66 -41.40 19.86 -6.05
N ASP A 67 -40.77 20.51 -7.03
CA ASP A 67 -41.38 21.53 -7.89
C ASP A 67 -42.37 20.95 -8.91
N LEU A 68 -42.32 19.63 -9.15
CA LEU A 68 -43.31 18.93 -9.98
C LEU A 68 -44.66 18.85 -9.29
N ALA A 69 -45.73 18.83 -10.10
CA ALA A 69 -47.11 18.73 -9.61
C ALA A 69 -47.27 17.53 -8.67
N ALA A 70 -47.78 17.79 -7.46
CA ALA A 70 -47.99 16.77 -6.44
C ALA A 70 -48.93 15.66 -6.96
N GLY A 71 -48.56 14.40 -6.70
CA GLY A 71 -49.32 13.23 -7.15
C GLY A 71 -49.24 12.93 -8.66
N SER A 72 -48.46 13.69 -9.43
CA SER A 72 -48.24 13.38 -10.84
C SER A 72 -47.42 12.10 -11.03
N ALA A 73 -47.69 11.36 -12.10
CA ALA A 73 -46.93 10.17 -12.44
C ALA A 73 -45.43 10.46 -12.65
N GLU A 74 -45.12 11.64 -13.20
CA GLU A 74 -43.75 12.10 -13.42
C GLU A 74 -43.01 12.32 -12.09
N ARG A 75 -43.65 12.99 -11.12
CA ARG A 75 -43.08 13.15 -9.77
C ARG A 75 -42.82 11.81 -9.11
N ASN A 76 -43.80 10.90 -9.10
CA ASN A 76 -43.66 9.57 -8.50
C ASN A 76 -42.49 8.78 -9.13
N LYS A 77 -42.31 8.88 -10.44
CA LYS A 77 -41.20 8.25 -11.18
C LYS A 77 -39.85 8.76 -10.65
N TYR A 78 -39.65 10.07 -10.59
CA TYR A 78 -38.37 10.64 -10.17
C TYR A 78 -38.13 10.51 -8.66
N GLU A 79 -39.17 10.58 -7.81
CA GLU A 79 -39.04 10.28 -6.37
C GLU A 79 -38.49 8.86 -6.14
N LEU A 80 -39.02 7.86 -6.86
CA LEU A 80 -38.51 6.50 -6.78
C LEU A 80 -37.05 6.40 -7.25
N ARG A 81 -36.71 7.11 -8.33
CA ARG A 81 -35.37 7.11 -8.91
C ARG A 81 -34.34 7.72 -7.95
N VAL A 82 -34.63 8.90 -7.39
CA VAL A 82 -33.74 9.56 -6.43
C VAL A 82 -33.56 8.71 -5.16
N ARG A 83 -34.62 8.03 -4.70
CA ARG A 83 -34.51 7.07 -3.60
C ARG A 83 -33.57 5.90 -3.92
N SER A 84 -33.65 5.36 -5.13
CA SER A 84 -32.74 4.31 -5.60
C SER A 84 -31.30 4.82 -5.63
N TYR A 85 -31.07 5.98 -6.25
CA TYR A 85 -29.74 6.56 -6.39
C TYR A 85 -29.07 6.87 -5.05
N ARG A 86 -29.85 7.25 -4.03
CA ARG A 86 -29.35 7.40 -2.65
C ARG A 86 -28.90 6.09 -2.03
N ASN A 87 -29.64 5.01 -2.29
CA ASN A 87 -29.24 3.68 -1.84
C ASN A 87 -27.95 3.24 -2.54
N ASP A 88 -27.86 3.44 -3.85
CA ASP A 88 -26.69 3.10 -4.64
C ASP A 88 -25.45 3.91 -4.19
N LYS A 89 -25.62 5.21 -3.92
CA LYS A 89 -24.57 6.07 -3.34
C LYS A 89 -24.06 5.53 -2.00
N ARG A 90 -24.96 5.07 -1.11
CA ARG A 90 -24.56 4.43 0.16
C ARG A 90 -23.78 3.14 -0.05
N LEU A 91 -24.12 2.35 -1.07
CA LEU A 91 -23.37 1.15 -1.42
C LEU A 91 -21.97 1.52 -1.89
N LEU A 92 -21.83 2.54 -2.75
CA LEU A 92 -20.54 3.04 -3.23
C LEU A 92 -19.66 3.58 -2.10
N ASP A 93 -20.24 4.31 -1.12
CA ASP A 93 -19.51 4.73 0.08
C ASP A 93 -18.92 3.51 0.82
N GLY A 94 -19.74 2.48 1.04
CA GLY A 94 -19.32 1.25 1.71
C GLY A 94 -18.31 0.42 0.92
N GLU A 95 -18.37 0.45 -0.42
CA GLU A 95 -17.38 -0.17 -1.29
C GLU A 95 -16.03 0.54 -1.20
N LEU A 96 -16.04 1.87 -1.19
CA LEU A 96 -14.84 2.67 -0.99
C LEU A 96 -14.20 2.40 0.38
N GLU A 97 -14.99 2.38 1.45
CA GLU A 97 -14.49 2.06 2.80
C GLU A 97 -13.83 0.68 2.85
N LYS A 98 -14.47 -0.34 2.26
CA LYS A 98 -13.91 -1.69 2.14
C LYS A 98 -12.62 -1.70 1.32
N ALA A 99 -12.56 -0.94 0.23
CA ALA A 99 -11.36 -0.82 -0.59
C ALA A 99 -10.21 -0.19 0.21
N ILE A 100 -10.45 0.92 0.90
CA ILE A 100 -9.47 1.58 1.77
C ILE A 100 -8.96 0.61 2.84
N LYS A 101 -9.84 -0.15 3.49
CA LYS A 101 -9.45 -1.12 4.50
C LYS A 101 -8.50 -2.18 3.95
N ARG A 102 -8.81 -2.76 2.79
CA ARG A 102 -7.95 -3.75 2.11
C ARG A 102 -6.60 -3.17 1.74
N LEU A 103 -6.55 -1.91 1.31
CA LEU A 103 -5.29 -1.23 0.99
C LEU A 103 -4.38 -1.10 2.22
N ARG A 104 -4.95 -0.76 3.38
CA ARG A 104 -4.20 -0.68 4.64
C ARG A 104 -3.68 -2.04 5.08
N GLU A 105 -4.55 -3.04 5.11
CA GLU A 105 -4.17 -4.42 5.44
C GLU A 105 -3.06 -4.97 4.51
N SER A 106 -3.10 -4.61 3.23
CA SER A 106 -2.05 -4.97 2.27
C SER A 106 -0.74 -4.25 2.54
N ALA A 107 -0.77 -2.96 2.90
CA ALA A 107 0.42 -2.18 3.20
C ALA A 107 1.10 -2.67 4.48
N ASP A 108 0.32 -2.92 5.54
CA ASP A 108 0.83 -3.47 6.80
C ASP A 108 1.50 -4.83 6.58
N ARG A 109 0.93 -5.67 5.72
CA ARG A 109 1.51 -6.96 5.35
C ARG A 109 2.82 -6.80 4.59
N GLU A 110 2.89 -5.88 3.64
CA GLU A 110 4.10 -5.61 2.85
C GLU A 110 5.24 -5.10 3.74
N GLU A 111 4.93 -4.24 4.71
CA GLU A 111 5.89 -3.76 5.71
C GLU A 111 6.44 -4.90 6.58
N LEU A 112 5.57 -5.79 7.06
CA LEU A 112 5.99 -6.98 7.83
C LEU A 112 6.89 -7.91 7.02
N LEU A 113 6.56 -8.17 5.76
CA LEU A 113 7.39 -9.00 4.88
C LEU A 113 8.77 -8.37 4.62
N ALA A 114 8.82 -7.06 4.42
CA ALA A 114 10.08 -6.33 4.24
C ALA A 114 10.96 -6.37 5.50
N TYR A 115 10.36 -6.35 6.69
CA TYR A 115 11.08 -6.51 7.95
C TYR A 115 11.66 -7.93 8.09
N ASP A 116 10.86 -8.96 7.81
CA ASP A 116 11.31 -10.36 7.88
C ASP A 116 12.48 -10.61 6.91
N GLU A 117 12.41 -10.10 5.68
CA GLU A 117 13.49 -10.21 4.69
C GLU A 117 14.78 -9.49 5.18
N ALA A 118 14.65 -8.31 5.78
CA ALA A 118 15.78 -7.60 6.34
C ALA A 118 16.46 -8.36 7.49
N VAL A 119 15.66 -9.02 8.35
CA VAL A 119 16.17 -9.86 9.44
C VAL A 119 16.86 -11.11 8.91
N GLU A 120 16.26 -11.79 7.92
CA GLU A 120 16.90 -12.96 7.28
C GLU A 120 18.24 -12.58 6.63
N MET A 121 18.30 -11.44 5.95
CA MET A 121 19.54 -10.92 5.37
C MET A 121 20.61 -10.65 6.43
N ASP A 122 20.25 -9.99 7.55
CA ASP A 122 21.18 -9.70 8.64
C ASP A 122 21.71 -10.99 9.30
N GLN A 123 20.84 -12.00 9.49
CA GLN A 123 21.25 -13.31 9.98
C GLN A 123 22.22 -14.01 9.04
N GLN A 124 21.99 -13.95 7.72
CA GLN A 124 22.88 -14.53 6.72
C GLN A 124 24.26 -13.86 6.75
N ILE A 125 24.30 -12.53 6.79
CA ILE A 125 25.55 -11.76 6.93
C ILE A 125 26.26 -12.13 8.23
N GLY A 126 25.54 -12.21 9.35
CA GLY A 126 26.08 -12.62 10.64
C GLY A 126 26.72 -14.01 10.60
N ALA A 127 26.07 -14.99 9.96
CA ALA A 127 26.60 -16.34 9.79
C ALA A 127 27.88 -16.36 8.95
N GLU A 128 27.93 -15.60 7.86
CA GLU A 128 29.11 -15.47 7.01
C GLU A 128 30.28 -14.83 7.77
N VAL A 129 30.02 -13.73 8.49
CA VAL A 129 31.02 -13.04 9.33
C VAL A 129 31.60 -13.99 10.38
N LEU A 130 30.75 -14.74 11.10
CA LEU A 130 31.19 -15.73 12.08
C LEU A 130 32.02 -16.84 11.43
N GLY A 131 31.62 -17.32 10.25
CA GLY A 131 32.39 -18.29 9.45
C GLY A 131 33.79 -17.77 9.10
N ASN A 132 33.86 -16.54 8.58
CA ASN A 132 35.13 -15.89 8.23
C ASN A 132 36.03 -15.69 9.46
N LEU A 133 35.48 -15.20 10.57
CA LEU A 133 36.22 -15.04 11.83
C LEU A 133 36.74 -16.38 12.35
N SER A 134 35.97 -17.46 12.23
CA SER A 134 36.39 -18.79 12.64
C SER A 134 37.61 -19.28 11.83
N SER A 135 37.57 -19.09 10.50
CA SER A 135 38.67 -19.43 9.59
C SER A 135 39.92 -18.58 9.85
N GLN A 136 39.73 -17.28 10.09
CA GLN A 136 40.83 -16.38 10.46
C GLN A 136 41.47 -16.78 11.79
N ARG A 137 40.66 -17.12 12.81
CA ARG A 137 41.16 -17.59 14.12
C ARG A 137 41.99 -18.86 13.98
N GLU A 138 41.53 -19.81 13.17
CA GLU A 138 42.26 -21.04 12.89
C GLU A 138 43.61 -20.75 12.20
N THR A 139 43.60 -19.88 11.20
CA THR A 139 44.82 -19.47 10.48
C THR A 139 45.83 -18.84 11.43
N ILE A 140 45.39 -17.93 12.30
CA ILE A 140 46.23 -17.31 13.33
C ILE A 140 46.76 -18.35 14.32
N SER A 141 45.90 -19.28 14.77
CA SER A 141 46.31 -20.35 15.69
C SER A 141 47.42 -21.21 15.10
N ARG A 142 47.27 -21.63 13.83
CA ARG A 142 48.29 -22.42 13.11
C ARG A 142 49.57 -21.63 12.87
N ALA A 143 49.49 -20.32 12.64
CA ALA A 143 50.68 -19.47 12.49
C ALA A 143 51.44 -19.31 13.82
N ARG A 144 50.71 -19.16 14.93
CA ARG A 144 51.29 -19.10 16.28
C ARG A 144 51.97 -20.41 16.70
N GLU A 145 51.37 -21.55 16.37
CA GLU A 145 51.96 -22.86 16.67
C GLU A 145 53.31 -23.03 15.94
N ARG A 146 53.33 -22.76 14.63
CA ARG A 146 54.57 -22.80 13.82
C ARG A 146 55.64 -21.83 14.32
N MET A 147 55.26 -20.64 14.78
CA MET A 147 56.20 -19.68 15.36
C MET A 147 56.84 -20.23 16.64
N ARG A 148 56.05 -20.85 17.52
CA ARG A 148 56.57 -21.51 18.73
C ARG A 148 57.51 -22.66 18.41
N GLU A 149 57.17 -23.49 17.44
CA GLU A 149 58.04 -24.58 16.98
C GLU A 149 59.37 -24.03 16.48
N ALA A 150 59.35 -22.99 15.63
CA ALA A 150 60.54 -22.32 15.14
C ALA A 150 61.39 -21.71 16.26
N ASP A 151 60.79 -21.06 17.26
CA ASP A 151 61.49 -20.52 18.43
C ASP A 151 62.24 -21.62 19.22
N VAL A 152 61.61 -22.80 19.37
CA VAL A 152 62.23 -23.96 20.03
C VAL A 152 63.42 -24.48 19.23
N GLU A 153 63.28 -24.61 17.90
CA GLU A 153 64.36 -25.06 17.02
C GLU A 153 65.54 -24.07 16.99
N LEU A 154 65.26 -22.78 16.90
CA LEU A 154 66.29 -21.73 16.96
C LEU A 154 67.01 -21.75 18.32
N GLY A 155 66.30 -21.94 19.42
CA GLY A 155 66.90 -22.09 20.75
C GLY A 155 67.85 -23.29 20.85
N ARG A 156 67.49 -24.43 20.23
CA ARG A 156 68.38 -25.60 20.13
C ARG A 156 69.59 -25.31 19.26
N SER A 157 69.38 -24.70 18.09
CA SER A 157 70.45 -24.35 17.15
C SER A 157 71.46 -23.39 17.76
N ASN A 158 71.00 -22.37 18.50
CA ASN A 158 71.84 -21.43 19.23
C ASN A 158 72.68 -22.12 20.32
N ARG A 159 72.13 -23.10 21.05
CA ARG A 159 72.92 -23.89 22.01
C ARG A 159 74.00 -24.70 21.31
N LEU A 160 73.66 -25.37 20.20
CA LEU A 160 74.63 -26.14 19.41
C LEU A 160 75.76 -25.24 18.89
N LEU A 161 75.42 -24.07 18.33
CA LEU A 161 76.40 -23.08 17.89
C LEU A 161 77.32 -22.64 19.04
N ASN A 162 76.78 -22.30 20.22
CA ASN A 162 77.60 -21.94 21.38
C ASN A 162 78.52 -23.09 21.83
N THR A 163 78.09 -24.35 21.73
CA THR A 163 78.97 -25.50 22.01
C THR A 163 80.06 -25.68 20.96
N MET A 164 79.79 -25.33 19.69
CA MET A 164 80.78 -25.37 18.61
C MET A 164 81.79 -24.23 18.72
N ILE A 165 81.39 -23.03 19.15
CA ILE A 165 82.28 -21.87 19.34
C ILE A 165 83.20 -22.02 20.56
N ARG A 166 82.80 -22.79 21.57
CA ARG A 166 83.62 -23.07 22.77
C ARG A 166 84.64 -24.20 22.60
N ARG A 167 84.67 -24.86 21.44
CA ARG A 167 85.69 -25.84 21.06
C ARG A 167 86.75 -25.16 20.21
#